data_AF-A0A536QT05-F1
#
_entry.id   AF-A0A536QT05-F1
#
_cell.length_a   1.000
_cell.length_b   1.000
_cell.length_c   1.000
_cell.angle_alpha   90.00
_cell.angle_beta   90.00
_cell.angle_gamma   90.00
#
_symmetry.space_group_name_H-M   'P 1'
#
loop_
_entity.id
_entity.type
_entity.pdbx_description
1 polymer ?
#
loop_
_entity_poly.entity_id
_entity_poly.type
_entity_poly.pdbx_seq_one_letter_code
_entity_poly.pdbx_strand_id
1 'polypeptide(L)'
;MKTMAERTILADCCEDWIIEWGGFYERGRSFRCPECSTEWTKAESEVYRRGDGREFVRRSRRGPDAEFPFLAAADGREPNVDRCCAKILLAHGERMADGPFNCPVCGTEWTRSTQRLHGLRVPVFAKATLGEPLTVQPGRTRAFLVSLSEYSPPRE
;
A
#
# COMPACT_ATOMS: atom_id res chain seq x y z
N MET A 1 0.52 -11.26 -27.48
CA MET A 1 1.69 -10.75 -26.74
C MET A 1 1.16 -10.01 -25.51
N LYS A 2 1.04 -10.68 -24.37
CA LYS A 2 0.57 -10.06 -23.13
C LYS A 2 1.74 -9.33 -22.51
N THR A 3 1.75 -8.01 -22.63
CA THR A 3 2.54 -7.17 -21.72
C THR A 3 1.92 -7.39 -20.34
N MET A 4 2.46 -8.35 -19.57
CA MET A 4 2.23 -8.40 -18.13
C MET A 4 2.79 -7.09 -17.61
N ALA A 5 1.92 -6.09 -17.48
CA ALA A 5 2.21 -4.92 -16.69
C ALA A 5 2.73 -5.45 -15.36
N GLU A 6 4.01 -5.24 -15.09
CA GLU A 6 4.61 -5.52 -13.80
C GLU A 6 3.70 -4.86 -12.77
N ARG A 7 2.94 -5.70 -12.07
CA ARG A 7 2.02 -5.33 -11.01
C ARG A 7 2.86 -4.65 -9.94
N THR A 8 2.98 -3.34 -10.05
CA THR A 8 3.81 -2.53 -9.18
C THR A 8 2.97 -2.17 -7.97
N ILE A 9 2.97 -3.13 -7.04
CA ILE A 9 2.68 -3.02 -5.62
C ILE A 9 1.24 -2.67 -5.24
N LEU A 10 0.45 -3.73 -5.08
CA LEU A 10 -0.69 -3.77 -4.16
C LEU A 10 -0.14 -4.26 -2.81
N ALA A 11 -0.02 -3.35 -1.84
CA ALA A 11 0.47 -3.60 -0.48
C ALA A 11 1.82 -4.36 -0.42
N ASP A 12 2.95 -3.72 -0.72
CA ASP A 12 4.26 -4.37 -0.54
C ASP A 12 4.57 -4.40 0.95
N CYS A 13 4.39 -5.58 1.56
CA CYS A 13 4.78 -5.87 2.93
C CYS A 13 6.24 -5.48 3.21
N CYS A 14 7.10 -5.50 2.20
CA CYS A 14 8.48 -5.05 2.35
C CYS A 14 8.55 -3.56 2.60
N GLU A 15 7.90 -2.73 1.77
CA GLU A 15 7.93 -1.28 1.94
C GLU A 15 7.35 -0.88 3.29
N ASP A 16 6.16 -1.35 3.67
CA ASP A 16 5.55 -0.93 4.93
C ASP A 16 6.45 -1.25 6.11
N TRP A 17 7.03 -2.45 6.10
CA TRP A 17 8.02 -2.87 7.09
C TRP A 17 9.27 -1.99 7.08
N ILE A 18 9.82 -1.66 5.91
CA ILE A 18 11.02 -0.83 5.79
C ILE A 18 10.75 0.62 6.20
N ILE A 19 9.58 1.16 5.87
CA ILE A 19 9.17 2.50 6.28
C ILE A 19 9.03 2.60 7.80
N GLU A 20 8.51 1.56 8.44
CA GLU A 20 8.31 1.55 9.90
C GLU A 20 9.59 1.18 10.66
N TRP A 21 10.28 0.11 10.24
CA TRP A 21 11.37 -0.52 10.98
C TRP A 21 12.75 -0.37 10.34
N GLY A 22 12.83 0.02 9.07
CA GLY A 22 14.10 0.10 8.32
C GLY A 22 15.15 1.02 8.96
N GLY A 23 14.69 2.07 9.64
CA GLY A 23 15.53 3.01 10.38
C GLY A 23 16.36 2.35 11.50
N PHE A 24 15.86 1.27 12.10
CA PHE A 24 16.50 0.59 13.23
C PHE A 24 17.57 -0.43 12.82
N TYR A 25 17.61 -0.88 11.56
CA TYR A 25 18.68 -1.75 11.11
C TYR A 25 20.00 -0.97 10.99
N GLU A 26 21.12 -1.64 11.26
CA GLU A 26 22.45 -1.08 11.01
C GLU A 26 22.78 -1.07 9.50
N ARG A 27 23.66 -0.17 9.08
CA ARG A 27 24.17 -0.17 7.70
C ARG A 27 24.89 -1.50 7.42
N GLY A 28 24.65 -2.06 6.24
CA GLY A 28 25.16 -3.36 5.82
C GLY A 28 24.38 -4.54 6.38
N ARG A 29 23.42 -4.33 7.29
CA ARG A 29 22.64 -5.43 7.87
C ARG A 29 21.65 -5.98 6.86
N SER A 30 21.70 -7.29 6.66
CA SER A 30 20.67 -8.04 5.93
C SER A 30 19.50 -8.41 6.85
N PHE A 31 18.30 -8.41 6.27
CA PHE A 31 17.06 -8.80 6.93
C PHE A 31 16.10 -9.43 5.92
N ARG A 32 15.07 -10.12 6.40
CA ARG A 32 14.00 -10.67 5.57
C ARG A 32 12.68 -9.99 5.92
N CYS A 33 11.87 -9.71 4.91
CA CYS A 33 10.49 -9.28 5.15
C CYS A 33 9.76 -10.42 5.91
N PRO A 34 9.12 -10.15 7.05
CA PRO A 34 8.46 -11.20 7.85
C PRO A 34 7.27 -11.84 7.12
N GLU A 35 6.66 -11.14 6.17
CA GLU A 35 5.47 -11.60 5.45
C GLU A 35 5.80 -12.45 4.23
N CYS A 36 6.74 -12.00 3.39
CA CYS A 36 7.04 -12.67 2.11
C CYS A 36 8.45 -13.27 2.05
N SER A 37 9.23 -13.17 3.13
CA SER A 37 10.62 -13.67 3.21
C SER A 37 11.60 -13.06 2.22
N THR A 38 11.20 -12.03 1.45
CA THR A 38 12.09 -11.30 0.54
C THR A 38 13.29 -10.79 1.30
N GLU A 39 14.48 -11.05 0.78
CA GLU A 39 15.74 -10.62 1.35
C GLU A 39 16.01 -9.16 1.02
N TRP A 40 16.51 -8.43 2.01
CA TRP A 40 16.87 -7.03 1.93
C TRP A 40 18.17 -6.77 2.69
N THR A 41 18.86 -5.70 2.32
CA THR A 41 20.04 -5.18 3.02
C THR A 41 19.92 -3.67 3.13
N LYS A 42 20.17 -3.11 4.33
CA LYS A 42 20.27 -1.66 4.50
C LYS A 42 21.60 -1.19 3.91
N ALA A 43 21.55 -0.59 2.73
CA ALA A 43 22.75 -0.13 2.02
C ALA A 43 23.32 1.16 2.63
N GLU A 44 22.44 2.10 2.94
CA GLU A 44 22.73 3.39 3.59
C GLU A 44 21.58 3.79 4.54
N SER A 45 21.61 4.99 5.12
CA SER A 45 20.58 5.48 6.05
C SER A 45 19.15 5.30 5.50
N GLU A 46 18.93 5.75 4.27
CA GLU A 46 17.64 5.73 3.58
C GLU A 46 17.64 4.87 2.32
N VAL A 47 18.66 4.03 2.13
CA VAL A 47 18.81 3.20 0.94
C VAL A 47 18.78 1.73 1.33
N TYR A 48 17.94 0.97 0.64
CA TYR A 48 17.67 -0.44 0.88
C TYR A 48 17.84 -1.21 -0.43
N ARG A 49 18.60 -2.30 -0.39
CA ARG A 49 18.84 -3.16 -1.54
C ARG A 49 18.10 -4.47 -1.36
N ARG A 50 17.29 -4.83 -2.35
CA ARG A 50 16.58 -6.11 -2.39
C ARG A 50 17.53 -7.23 -2.83
N GLY A 51 17.21 -8.48 -2.49
CA GLY A 51 18.04 -9.65 -2.84
C GLY A 51 18.26 -9.88 -4.34
N ASP A 52 17.44 -9.26 -5.20
CA ASP A 52 17.63 -9.25 -6.66
C ASP A 52 18.58 -8.13 -7.16
N GLY A 53 19.21 -7.40 -6.23
CA GLY A 53 20.17 -6.35 -6.52
C GLY A 53 19.56 -4.96 -6.76
N ARG A 54 18.24 -4.83 -6.85
CA ARG A 54 17.59 -3.52 -7.02
C ARG A 54 17.69 -2.68 -5.75
N GLU A 55 18.00 -1.41 -5.93
CA GLU A 55 18.08 -0.43 -4.84
C GLU A 55 16.81 0.41 -4.78
N PHE A 56 16.43 0.73 -3.55
CA PHE A 56 15.26 1.51 -3.21
C PHE A 56 15.66 2.58 -2.20
N VAL A 57 15.17 3.79 -2.40
CA VAL A 57 15.44 4.94 -1.55
C VAL A 57 14.14 5.34 -0.86
N ARG A 58 14.17 5.49 0.46
CA ARG A 58 13.06 6.10 1.19
C ARG A 58 12.91 7.54 0.75
N ARG A 59 11.71 7.89 0.30
CA ARG A 59 11.31 9.24 -0.04
C ARG A 59 10.00 9.57 0.64
N SER A 60 9.66 10.86 0.63
CA SER A 60 8.39 11.36 1.11
C SER A 60 7.69 12.15 0.02
N ARG A 61 6.39 11.93 -0.13
CA ARG A 61 5.50 12.80 -0.90
C ARG A 61 4.76 13.70 0.06
N ARG A 62 4.90 15.01 -0.08
CA ARG A 62 4.17 15.99 0.73
C ARG A 62 2.95 16.47 -0.02
N GLY A 63 1.78 16.32 0.60
CA GLY A 63 0.53 16.93 0.16
C GLY A 63 0.17 18.15 0.99
N PRO A 64 -1.04 18.70 0.78
CA PRO A 64 -1.52 19.87 1.51
C PRO A 64 -1.58 19.64 3.03
N ASP A 65 -2.04 18.46 3.46
CA ASP A 65 -2.38 18.19 4.86
C ASP A 65 -1.59 17.03 5.48
N ALA A 66 -0.78 16.32 4.68
CA ALA A 66 -0.03 15.15 5.13
C ALA A 66 1.26 14.89 4.34
N GLU A 67 2.19 14.19 4.97
CA GLU A 67 3.38 13.65 4.32
C GLU A 67 3.32 12.12 4.27
N PHE A 68 3.71 11.55 3.14
CA PHE A 68 3.60 10.13 2.86
C PHE A 68 4.96 9.52 2.52
N PRO A 69 5.57 8.73 3.43
CA PRO A 69 6.81 8.02 3.14
C PRO A 69 6.56 6.78 2.26
N PHE A 70 7.44 6.56 1.30
CA PHE A 70 7.41 5.43 0.36
C PHE A 70 8.83 5.02 -0.07
N LEU A 71 8.98 3.82 -0.63
CA LEU A 71 10.23 3.37 -1.23
C LEU A 71 10.19 3.61 -2.75
N ALA A 72 11.06 4.49 -3.22
CA ALA A 72 11.27 4.74 -4.65
C ALA A 72 12.38 3.83 -5.17
N ALA A 73 12.19 3.19 -6.33
CA ALA A 73 13.31 2.52 -6.99
C ALA A 73 14.38 3.54 -7.38
N ALA A 74 15.66 3.21 -7.15
CA ALA A 74 16.79 4.09 -7.43
C ALA A 74 17.00 4.36 -8.94
N ASP A 75 16.42 3.52 -9.80
CA ASP A 75 16.43 3.65 -11.26
C ASP A 75 15.53 4.80 -11.79
N GLY A 76 14.89 5.55 -10.89
CA GLY A 76 14.05 6.70 -11.22
C GLY A 76 12.65 6.33 -11.70
N ARG A 77 12.29 5.03 -11.74
CA ARG A 77 10.90 4.62 -11.93
C ARG A 77 10.16 4.82 -10.63
N GLU A 78 9.50 5.97 -10.53
CA GLU A 78 8.51 6.17 -9.47
C GLU A 78 7.32 5.24 -9.76
N PRO A 79 6.91 4.38 -8.81
CA PRO A 79 5.70 3.62 -8.99
C PRO A 79 4.56 4.63 -9.19
N ASN A 80 3.80 4.43 -10.27
CA ASN A 80 2.67 5.28 -10.62
C ASN A 80 1.53 4.94 -9.65
N VAL A 81 1.51 5.53 -8.46
CA VAL A 81 0.58 5.04 -7.42
C VAL A 81 -0.12 6.14 -6.61
N ASP A 82 -1.44 5.97 -6.55
CA ASP A 82 -2.35 6.34 -5.46
C ASP A 82 -2.02 5.58 -4.15
N ARG A 83 -0.74 5.31 -3.84
CA ARG A 83 -0.36 4.48 -2.68
C ARG A 83 -0.67 5.16 -1.36
N CYS A 84 -0.57 6.49 -1.34
CA CYS A 84 -1.07 7.30 -0.24
C CYS A 84 -2.56 7.05 0.02
N CYS A 85 -3.38 6.99 -1.03
CA CYS A 85 -4.79 6.61 -0.91
C CYS A 85 -4.92 5.20 -0.32
N ALA A 86 -4.17 4.22 -0.84
CA ALA A 86 -4.25 2.84 -0.37
C ALA A 86 -3.96 2.70 1.14
N LYS A 87 -2.90 3.33 1.67
CA LYS A 87 -2.63 3.28 3.12
C LYS A 87 -3.71 3.96 3.94
N ILE A 88 -4.24 5.10 3.47
CA ILE A 88 -5.30 5.81 4.18
C ILE A 88 -6.57 4.97 4.23
N LEU A 89 -6.93 4.33 3.11
CA LEU A 89 -8.06 3.41 3.04
C LEU A 89 -7.89 2.21 3.99
N LEU A 90 -6.69 1.61 4.05
CA LEU A 90 -6.40 0.49 4.94
C LEU A 90 -6.41 0.88 6.43
N ALA A 91 -5.84 2.04 6.80
CA ALA A 91 -5.69 2.45 8.19
C ALA A 91 -6.94 3.13 8.78
N HIS A 92 -7.74 3.78 7.93
CA HIS A 92 -8.82 4.66 8.37
C HIS A 92 -10.15 4.37 7.68
N GLY A 93 -10.16 3.70 6.53
CA GLY A 93 -11.36 3.57 5.68
C GLY A 93 -12.54 2.88 6.36
N GLU A 94 -12.29 1.94 7.28
CA GLU A 94 -13.36 1.32 8.09
C GLU A 94 -14.08 2.34 8.99
N ARG A 95 -13.34 3.31 9.55
CA ARG A 95 -13.84 4.31 10.50
C ARG A 95 -14.34 5.61 9.83
N MET A 96 -14.04 5.79 8.55
CA MET A 96 -14.52 6.95 7.79
C MET A 96 -16.05 6.93 7.66
N ALA A 97 -16.65 8.11 7.65
CA ALA A 97 -18.07 8.26 7.33
C ALA A 97 -18.34 7.95 5.85
N ASP A 98 -19.56 7.53 5.53
CA ASP A 98 -20.02 7.45 4.14
C ASP A 98 -20.06 8.84 3.50
N GLY A 99 -19.66 8.92 2.24
CA GLY A 99 -19.59 10.16 1.47
C GLY A 99 -18.26 10.39 0.76
N PRO A 100 -18.13 11.54 0.07
CA PRO A 100 -16.90 11.91 -0.60
C PRO A 100 -15.82 12.32 0.40
N PHE A 101 -14.56 12.06 0.05
CA PHE A 101 -13.39 12.54 0.76
C PHE A 101 -12.21 12.71 -0.21
N ASN A 102 -11.26 13.58 0.14
CA ASN A 102 -10.05 13.78 -0.64
C ASN A 102 -8.86 13.13 0.07
N CYS A 103 -7.96 12.52 -0.72
CA CYS A 103 -6.69 12.08 -0.18
C CYS A 103 -5.86 13.31 0.27
N PRO A 104 -5.48 13.44 1.55
CA PRO A 104 -4.70 14.58 2.07
C PRO A 104 -3.28 14.68 1.49
N VAL A 105 -2.83 13.67 0.75
CA VAL A 105 -1.49 13.62 0.15
C VAL A 105 -1.52 14.01 -1.32
N CYS A 106 -2.39 13.39 -2.13
CA CYS A 106 -2.41 13.58 -3.58
C CYS A 106 -3.66 14.28 -4.11
N GLY A 107 -4.62 14.60 -3.24
CA GLY A 107 -5.87 15.26 -3.62
C GLY A 107 -6.85 14.40 -4.41
N THR A 108 -6.57 13.10 -4.62
CA THR A 108 -7.51 12.21 -5.31
C THR A 108 -8.83 12.17 -4.55
N GLU A 109 -9.93 12.48 -5.24
CA GLU A 109 -11.28 12.35 -4.72
C GLU A 109 -11.71 10.88 -4.71
N TRP A 110 -12.28 10.47 -3.59
CA TRP A 110 -12.83 9.14 -3.36
C TRP A 110 -14.23 9.26 -2.76
N THR A 111 -15.02 8.23 -2.94
CA THR A 111 -16.31 8.05 -2.26
C THR A 111 -16.25 6.80 -1.40
N ARG A 112 -16.50 6.94 -0.11
CA ARG A 112 -16.71 5.83 0.82
C ARG A 112 -18.20 5.52 0.91
N SER A 113 -18.55 4.25 0.80
CA SER A 113 -19.90 3.75 1.06
C SER A 113 -19.83 2.49 1.91
N THR A 114 -20.92 2.11 2.59
CA THR A 114 -21.01 0.83 3.29
C THR A 114 -21.94 -0.09 2.51
N GLN A 115 -21.45 -1.27 2.12
CA GLN A 115 -22.25 -2.29 1.44
C GLN A 115 -22.39 -3.55 2.28
N ARG A 116 -23.42 -4.36 1.98
CA ARG A 116 -23.59 -5.69 2.56
C ARG A 116 -23.10 -6.75 1.59
N LEU A 117 -22.00 -7.41 1.92
CA LEU A 117 -21.45 -8.55 1.18
C LEU A 117 -21.40 -9.78 2.08
N HIS A 118 -21.96 -10.90 1.63
CA HIS A 118 -21.98 -12.16 2.40
C HIS A 118 -22.52 -11.98 3.84
N GLY A 119 -23.51 -11.10 4.03
CA GLY A 119 -24.08 -10.79 5.35
C GLY A 119 -23.28 -9.79 6.20
N LEU A 120 -22.05 -9.46 5.80
CA LEU A 120 -21.16 -8.53 6.49
C LEU A 120 -21.29 -7.11 5.94
N ARG A 121 -21.19 -6.11 6.82
CA ARG A 121 -21.08 -4.70 6.41
C ARG A 121 -19.61 -4.41 6.12
N VAL A 122 -19.31 -4.04 4.88
CA VAL A 122 -17.95 -3.77 4.43
C VAL A 122 -17.86 -2.33 3.90
N PRO A 123 -16.75 -1.63 4.15
CA PRO A 123 -16.50 -0.34 3.53
C PRO A 123 -16.12 -0.55 2.06
N VAL A 124 -16.66 0.28 1.18
CA VAL A 124 -16.43 0.25 -0.27
C VAL A 124 -15.95 1.62 -0.71
N PHE A 125 -14.84 1.63 -1.46
CA PHE A 125 -14.15 2.84 -1.90
C PHE A 125 -14.14 2.92 -3.41
N ALA A 126 -14.68 3.99 -3.97
CA ALA A 126 -14.72 4.25 -5.40
C ALA A 126 -14.04 5.58 -5.74
N LYS A 127 -13.50 5.68 -6.95
CA LYS A 127 -13.03 6.93 -7.55
C LYS A 127 -13.23 6.87 -9.06
N ALA A 128 -13.25 8.02 -9.73
CA ALA A 128 -13.62 8.11 -11.15
C ALA A 128 -12.74 7.26 -12.09
N THR A 129 -11.45 7.12 -11.80
CA THR A 129 -10.49 6.39 -12.64
C THR A 129 -10.41 4.90 -12.35
N LEU A 130 -11.18 4.42 -11.38
CA LEU A 130 -11.13 3.03 -10.92
C LEU A 130 -12.26 2.23 -11.57
N GLY A 131 -11.89 1.18 -12.32
CA GLY A 131 -12.85 0.35 -13.06
C GLY A 131 -13.77 -0.49 -12.15
N GLU A 132 -13.34 -0.80 -10.93
CA GLU A 132 -14.13 -1.52 -9.94
C GLU A 132 -13.83 -1.00 -8.54
N PRO A 133 -14.85 -0.71 -7.69
CA PRO A 133 -14.63 -0.29 -6.32
C PRO A 133 -13.77 -1.28 -5.52
N LEU A 134 -13.01 -0.74 -4.56
CA LEU A 134 -12.19 -1.52 -3.65
C LEU A 134 -12.89 -1.72 -2.31
N THR A 135 -12.54 -2.78 -1.62
CA THR A 135 -12.90 -3.01 -0.21
C THR A 135 -11.70 -3.55 0.57
N VAL A 136 -11.82 -3.59 1.88
CA VAL A 136 -10.79 -4.09 2.79
C VAL A 136 -11.02 -5.58 3.03
N GLN A 137 -10.05 -6.39 2.64
CA GLN A 137 -9.96 -7.81 2.97
C GLN A 137 -9.11 -7.97 4.24
N PRO A 138 -9.66 -8.48 5.35
CA PRO A 138 -8.84 -8.91 6.47
C PRO A 138 -7.99 -10.11 6.04
N GLY A 139 -6.69 -10.02 6.28
CA GLY A 139 -5.76 -11.15 6.17
C GLY A 139 -5.25 -11.59 7.54
N ARG A 140 -4.46 -12.66 7.56
CA ARG A 140 -3.96 -13.26 8.81
C ARG A 140 -3.07 -12.32 9.63
N THR A 141 -2.26 -11.52 8.94
CA THR A 141 -1.24 -10.64 9.54
C THR A 141 -1.53 -9.16 9.28
N ARG A 142 -2.25 -8.85 8.21
CA ARG A 142 -2.63 -7.48 7.82
C ARG A 142 -3.85 -7.47 6.92
N ALA A 143 -4.45 -6.29 6.78
CA ALA A 143 -5.51 -6.04 5.83
C ALA A 143 -4.98 -5.66 4.44
N PHE A 144 -5.76 -5.93 3.40
CA PHE A 144 -5.43 -5.65 2.01
C PHE A 144 -6.59 -4.96 1.30
N LEU A 145 -6.31 -4.16 0.28
CA LEU A 145 -7.34 -3.68 -0.63
C LEU A 145 -7.51 -4.68 -1.76
N VAL A 146 -8.75 -5.12 -1.96
CA VAL A 146 -9.15 -6.02 -3.05
C VAL A 146 -10.29 -5.38 -3.82
N SER A 147 -10.51 -5.80 -5.07
CA SER A 147 -11.71 -5.39 -5.76
C SER A 147 -12.95 -5.99 -5.10
N LEU A 148 -14.11 -5.35 -5.26
CA LEU A 148 -15.33 -5.76 -4.59
C LEU A 148 -15.74 -7.20 -4.92
N SER A 149 -15.53 -7.62 -6.18
CA SER A 149 -15.77 -8.99 -6.65
C SER A 149 -14.78 -10.03 -6.13
N GLU A 150 -13.60 -9.60 -5.67
CA GLU A 150 -12.57 -10.46 -5.07
C GLU A 150 -12.73 -10.60 -3.55
N TYR A 151 -13.65 -9.85 -2.93
CA TYR A 151 -13.88 -9.92 -1.49
C TYR A 151 -14.32 -11.32 -1.06
N SER A 152 -13.58 -11.89 -0.11
CA SER A 152 -13.88 -13.17 0.51
C SER A 152 -14.15 -12.94 2.00
N PRO A 153 -15.30 -13.41 2.52
CA PRO A 153 -15.56 -13.31 3.95
C PRO A 153 -14.47 -14.07 4.74
N PRO A 154 -14.12 -13.61 5.96
CA PRO A 154 -13.23 -14.35 6.85
C PRO A 154 -13.76 -15.77 7.02
N ARG A 155 -12.89 -16.76 6.83
CA ARG A 155 -13.22 -18.16 7.16
C ARG A 155 -13.01 -18.33 8.66
N GLU A 156 -14.03 -18.88 9.33
CA GLU A 156 -13.97 -19.28 10.75
C GLU A 156 -12.83 -20.28 11.00
#